data_AF-A0A4P9VYM3-F1
#
_entry.id   AF-A0A4P9VYM3-F1
#
_cell.length_a   1.000
_cell.length_b   1.000
_cell.length_c   1.000
_cell.angle_alpha   90.00
_cell.angle_beta   90.00
_cell.angle_gamma   90.00
#
_symmetry.space_group_name_H-M   'P 1'
#
loop_
_entity.id
_entity.type
_entity.pdbx_description
1 polymer ?
#
loop_
_entity_poly.entity_id
_entity_poly.type
_entity_poly.pdbx_seq_one_letter_code
_entity_poly.pdbx_strand_id
1 'polypeptide(L)'
;RTLGMFFAMLAVFHLMEYITTALYRKDTRLSAFLLNHSPEYHAAMAAGVIEYCIEYYFWPTSKAFGYINAIAVVLAAASQILRSTAMITAGHNFTHIIAEYKDPAHSLVTHGVYRY
;
A
#
# COMPACT_ATOMS: atom_id res chain seq x y z
N ARG A 1 8.82 19.21 -2.03
CA ARG A 1 8.95 18.20 -3.12
C ARG A 1 8.86 16.79 -2.57
N THR A 2 9.67 16.43 -1.58
CA THR A 2 9.65 15.15 -0.85
C THR A 2 8.30 14.78 -0.24
N LEU A 3 7.63 15.70 0.48
CA LEU A 3 6.27 15.45 0.98
C LEU A 3 5.23 15.20 -0.12
N GLY A 4 5.35 15.87 -1.27
CA GLY A 4 4.48 15.63 -2.43
C GLY A 4 4.67 14.24 -3.01
N MET A 5 5.90 13.74 -3.06
CA MET A 5 6.19 12.37 -3.49
C MET A 5 5.60 11.34 -2.50
N PHE A 6 5.65 11.62 -1.20
CA PHE A 6 5.01 10.78 -0.18
C PHE A 6 3.50 10.63 -0.43
N PHE A 7 2.77 11.74 -0.58
CA PHE A 7 1.33 11.68 -0.86
C PHE A 7 1.01 11.04 -2.22
N ALA A 8 1.84 11.28 -3.24
CA ALA A 8 1.68 10.63 -4.53
C ALA A 8 1.85 9.10 -4.44
N MET A 9 2.86 8.62 -3.71
CA MET A 9 3.06 7.19 -3.48
C MET A 9 1.91 6.58 -2.67
N LEU A 10 1.43 7.27 -1.64
CA LEU A 10 0.28 6.84 -0.85
C LEU A 10 -0.99 6.74 -1.71
N ALA A 11 -1.24 7.73 -2.58
CA ALA A 11 -2.37 7.70 -3.51
C ALA A 11 -2.25 6.55 -4.52
N VAL A 12 -1.05 6.32 -5.07
CA VAL A 12 -0.79 5.20 -5.98
C VAL A 12 -1.01 3.85 -5.29
N PHE A 13 -0.58 3.70 -4.03
CA PHE A 13 -0.83 2.50 -3.23
C PHE A 13 -2.34 2.21 -3.12
N HIS A 14 -3.12 3.17 -2.63
CA HIS A 14 -4.56 2.99 -2.45
C HIS A 14 -5.30 2.75 -3.78
N LEU A 15 -4.88 3.42 -4.85
CA LEU A 15 -5.46 3.22 -6.17
C LEU A 15 -5.13 1.82 -6.73
N MET A 16 -3.89 1.36 -6.61
CA MET A 16 -3.49 0.04 -7.09
C MET A 16 -4.17 -1.08 -6.32
N GLU A 17 -4.39 -0.92 -5.02
CA GLU A 17 -5.19 -1.86 -4.22
C GLU A 17 -6.60 -2.03 -4.76
N TYR A 18 -7.26 -0.91 -5.06
CA TYR A 18 -8.61 -0.93 -5.59
C TYR A 18 -8.65 -1.51 -7.00
N ILE A 19 -7.75 -1.07 -7.90
CA ILE A 19 -7.71 -1.53 -9.29
C ILE A 19 -7.45 -3.03 -9.36
N THR A 20 -6.43 -3.52 -8.66
CA THR A 20 -6.14 -4.96 -8.65
C THR A 20 -7.30 -5.76 -8.09
N THR A 21 -7.91 -5.33 -6.99
CA THR A 21 -9.08 -6.02 -6.44
C THR A 21 -10.27 -6.01 -7.42
N ALA A 22 -10.54 -4.88 -8.06
CA ALA A 22 -11.59 -4.73 -9.07
C ALA A 22 -11.39 -5.62 -10.30
N LEU A 23 -10.14 -5.88 -10.68
CA LEU A 23 -9.82 -6.74 -11.83
C LEU A 23 -10.03 -8.24 -11.53
N TYR A 24 -9.79 -8.69 -10.30
CA TYR A 24 -9.82 -10.12 -9.95
C TYR A 24 -11.02 -10.54 -9.09
N ARG A 25 -11.80 -9.59 -8.54
CA ARG A 25 -13.04 -9.86 -7.79
C ARG A 25 -14.23 -9.07 -8.33
N LYS A 26 -15.37 -9.76 -8.46
CA LYS A 26 -16.64 -9.19 -8.94
C LYS A 26 -17.37 -8.37 -7.88
N ASP A 27 -17.11 -8.61 -6.59
CA ASP A 27 -17.77 -8.01 -5.44
C ASP A 27 -16.95 -6.88 -4.80
N THR A 28 -16.23 -6.11 -5.62
CA THR A 28 -15.34 -5.04 -5.15
C THR A 28 -16.12 -3.88 -4.55
N ARG A 29 -15.77 -3.51 -3.32
CA ARG A 29 -16.36 -2.39 -2.56
C ARG A 29 -15.37 -1.23 -2.46
N LEU A 30 -15.86 -0.03 -2.14
CA LEU A 30 -14.99 1.13 -1.87
C LEU A 30 -14.02 0.88 -0.70
N SER A 31 -14.33 -0.04 0.21
CA SER A 31 -13.40 -0.46 1.26
C SER A 31 -12.11 -1.09 0.72
N ALA A 32 -12.10 -1.58 -0.53
CA ALA A 32 -10.90 -2.11 -1.18
C ALA A 32 -9.83 -1.04 -1.44
N PHE A 33 -10.17 0.25 -1.38
CA PHE A 33 -9.15 1.31 -1.35
C PHE A 33 -8.32 1.29 -0.07
N LEU A 34 -8.74 0.61 1.00
CA LEU A 34 -8.04 0.57 2.29
C LEU A 34 -7.80 1.96 2.91
N LEU A 35 -8.67 2.93 2.62
CA LEU A 35 -8.56 4.29 3.18
C LEU A 35 -8.84 4.29 4.69
N ASN A 36 -9.86 3.55 5.11
CA ASN A 36 -10.30 3.48 6.50
C ASN A 36 -9.70 2.23 7.13
N HIS A 37 -8.56 2.39 7.81
CA HIS A 37 -7.90 1.29 8.50
C HIS A 37 -8.27 1.29 10.00
N SER A 38 -7.87 2.32 10.72
CA SER A 38 -8.22 2.56 12.13
C SER A 38 -7.90 4.01 12.52
N PRO A 39 -8.51 4.55 13.60
CA PRO A 39 -8.16 5.88 14.10
C PRO A 39 -6.68 6.04 14.42
N GLU A 40 -6.04 4.98 14.94
CA GLU A 40 -4.61 4.97 15.30
C GLU A 40 -3.72 5.06 14.05
N TYR A 41 -4.10 4.40 12.96
CA TYR A 41 -3.41 4.53 11.68
C TYR A 41 -3.46 5.97 11.17
N HIS A 42 -4.63 6.61 11.22
CA HIS A 42 -4.76 8.01 10.82
C HIS A 42 -3.97 8.96 11.72
N ALA A 43 -3.95 8.70 13.03
CA ALA A 43 -3.15 9.47 13.97
C ALA A 43 -1.65 9.34 13.68
N ALA A 44 -1.16 8.13 13.40
CA ALA A 44 0.25 7.90 13.04
C ALA A 44 0.62 8.61 11.71
N MET A 45 -0.25 8.54 10.71
CA MET A 45 -0.08 9.24 9.44
C MET A 45 0.00 10.76 9.65
N ALA A 46 -0.92 11.32 10.43
CA ALA A 46 -0.92 12.74 10.76
C ALA A 46 0.33 13.15 11.54
N ALA A 47 0.75 12.34 12.52
CA ALA A 47 1.95 12.57 13.30
C ALA A 47 3.20 12.64 12.42
N GLY A 48 3.37 11.72 11.46
CA GLY A 48 4.51 11.74 10.53
C GLY A 48 4.51 12.96 9.59
N VAL A 49 3.34 13.42 9.16
CA VAL A 49 3.22 14.66 8.37
C VAL A 49 3.56 15.89 9.21
N ILE A 50 3.09 15.94 10.46
CA ILE A 50 3.40 17.02 11.41
C ILE A 50 4.89 17.06 11.71
N GLU A 51 5.50 15.91 12.01
CA GLU A 51 6.95 15.76 12.22
C GLU A 51 7.72 16.30 11.01
N TYR A 52 7.36 15.87 9.81
CA TYR A 52 7.99 16.38 8.58
C TYR A 52 7.87 17.90 8.47
N CYS A 53 6.70 18.50 8.77
CA CYS A 53 6.48 19.94 8.70
C CYS A 53 7.31 20.70 9.73
N ILE A 54 7.40 20.20 10.96
CA ILE A 54 8.23 20.77 12.03
C ILE A 54 9.70 20.75 11.61
N GLU A 55 10.21 19.59 11.20
CA GLU A 55 11.61 19.45 10.80
C GLU A 55 11.94 20.28 9.55
N TYR A 56 11.00 20.39 8.60
CA TYR A 56 11.17 21.25 7.43
C TYR A 56 11.27 22.74 7.81
N TYR A 57 10.51 23.18 8.82
CA TYR A 57 10.53 24.55 9.30
C TYR A 57 11.86 24.90 9.99
N PHE A 58 12.36 24.02 10.86
CA PHE A 58 13.61 24.27 11.60
C PHE A 58 14.88 23.92 10.82
N TRP A 59 14.86 22.87 10.00
CA TRP A 59 16.02 22.33 9.27
C TRP A 59 15.69 21.99 7.80
N PRO A 60 15.40 22.99 6.96
CA PRO A 60 14.94 22.77 5.58
C PRO A 60 15.95 21.99 4.71
N THR A 61 17.25 22.13 4.97
CA THR A 61 18.32 21.43 4.25
C THR A 61 18.30 19.92 4.47
N SER A 62 17.84 19.46 5.63
CA SER A 62 17.73 18.02 5.94
C SER A 62 16.68 17.29 5.08
N LYS A 63 15.68 18.03 4.57
CA LYS A 63 14.59 17.50 3.75
C LYS A 63 14.84 17.62 2.25
N ALA A 64 16.07 17.97 1.85
CA ALA A 64 16.50 17.89 0.48
C ALA A 64 16.44 16.44 -0.02
N PHE A 65 16.15 16.26 -1.31
CA PHE A 65 16.17 14.93 -1.91
C PHE A 65 17.61 14.40 -1.92
N GLY A 66 17.79 13.14 -1.54
CA GLY A 66 19.10 12.52 -1.37
C GLY A 66 19.00 11.00 -1.43
N TYR A 67 20.10 10.30 -1.17
CA TYR A 67 20.18 8.84 -1.32
C TYR A 67 19.13 8.08 -0.52
N ILE A 68 18.82 8.51 0.71
CA ILE A 68 17.79 7.89 1.56
C ILE A 68 16.41 7.95 0.87
N ASN A 69 16.06 9.11 0.30
CA ASN A 69 14.79 9.27 -0.41
C ASN A 69 14.74 8.39 -1.68
N ALA A 70 15.86 8.30 -2.41
CA ALA A 70 15.93 7.44 -3.60
C ALA A 70 15.76 5.96 -3.25
N ILE A 71 16.43 5.49 -2.20
CA ILE A 71 16.27 4.12 -1.68
C ILE A 71 14.83 3.87 -1.25
N ALA A 72 14.21 4.81 -0.52
CA ALA A 72 12.84 4.69 -0.08
C ALA A 72 11.85 4.57 -1.26
N VAL A 73 12.04 5.36 -2.33
CA VAL A 73 11.21 5.28 -3.55
C VAL A 73 11.38 3.94 -4.24
N VAL A 74 12.62 3.44 -4.41
CA VAL A 74 12.89 2.14 -5.03
C VAL A 74 12.26 1.02 -4.20
N LEU A 75 12.43 1.05 -2.89
CA LEU A 75 11.87 0.05 -1.99
C LEU A 75 10.34 0.08 -2.02
N ALA A 76 9.72 1.26 -1.94
CA ALA A 76 8.27 1.40 -2.03
C ALA A 76 7.71 0.87 -3.36
N ALA A 77 8.38 1.17 -4.48
CA ALA A 77 7.99 0.65 -5.79
C ALA A 77 8.12 -0.88 -5.86
N ALA A 78 9.24 -1.44 -5.38
CA ALA A 78 9.45 -2.89 -5.35
C ALA A 78 8.41 -3.60 -4.46
N SER A 79 8.13 -3.04 -3.27
CA SER A 79 7.09 -3.55 -2.37
C SER A 79 5.70 -3.50 -2.99
N GLN A 80 5.36 -2.40 -3.70
CA GLN A 80 4.08 -2.29 -4.40
C GLN A 80 3.96 -3.31 -5.53
N ILE A 81 5.02 -3.53 -6.32
CA ILE A 81 5.04 -4.53 -7.39
C ILE A 81 4.84 -5.93 -6.80
N LEU A 82 5.56 -6.26 -5.73
CA LEU A 82 5.41 -7.55 -5.05
C LEU A 82 3.98 -7.74 -4.54
N ARG A 83 3.42 -6.73 -3.89
CA ARG A 83 2.05 -6.75 -3.36
C ARG A 83 1.02 -6.96 -4.47
N SER A 84 1.08 -6.16 -5.55
CA SER A 84 0.18 -6.31 -6.70
C SER A 84 0.34 -7.68 -7.36
N THR A 85 1.57 -8.18 -7.51
CA THR A 85 1.83 -9.51 -8.08
C THR A 85 1.25 -10.61 -7.19
N ALA A 86 1.34 -10.50 -5.87
CA ALA A 86 0.71 -11.44 -4.94
C ALA A 86 -0.80 -11.45 -5.09
N MET A 87 -1.45 -10.28 -5.10
CA MET A 87 -2.90 -10.18 -5.31
C MET A 87 -3.33 -10.77 -6.66
N ILE A 88 -2.58 -10.47 -7.73
CA ILE A 88 -2.82 -11.02 -9.08
C ILE A 88 -2.67 -12.55 -9.08
N THR A 89 -1.61 -13.08 -8.45
CA THR A 89 -1.34 -14.53 -8.40
C THR A 89 -2.40 -15.26 -7.58
N ALA A 90 -2.88 -14.66 -6.49
CA ALA A 90 -3.97 -15.21 -5.69
C ALA A 90 -5.33 -15.09 -6.40
N GLY A 91 -5.52 -14.06 -7.23
CA GLY A 91 -6.72 -13.82 -8.02
C GLY A 91 -7.97 -13.72 -7.14
N HIS A 92 -9.01 -14.48 -7.48
CA HIS A 92 -10.26 -14.49 -6.70
C HIS A 92 -10.11 -15.09 -5.29
N ASN A 93 -8.99 -15.76 -4.99
CA ASN A 93 -8.71 -16.32 -3.66
C ASN A 93 -8.17 -15.26 -2.69
N PHE A 94 -7.81 -14.06 -3.19
CA PHE A 94 -7.35 -12.97 -2.34
C PHE A 94 -8.55 -12.24 -1.71
N THR A 95 -8.46 -11.97 -0.40
CA THR A 95 -9.42 -11.14 0.31
C THR A 95 -8.69 -10.15 1.22
N HIS A 96 -9.14 -8.89 1.27
CA HIS A 96 -8.59 -7.90 2.20
C HIS A 96 -8.87 -8.22 3.66
N ILE A 97 -9.99 -8.88 3.93
CA ILE A 97 -10.38 -9.37 5.25
C ILE A 97 -10.11 -10.86 5.31
N ILE A 98 -9.55 -11.33 6.41
CA ILE A 98 -9.29 -12.76 6.63
C ILE A 98 -10.63 -13.50 6.60
N ALA A 99 -10.74 -14.48 5.70
CA ALA A 99 -11.92 -15.34 5.63
C ALA A 99 -11.85 -16.39 6.75
N GLU A 100 -12.83 -16.38 7.66
CA GLU A 100 -12.93 -17.35 8.76
C GLU A 100 -13.51 -18.70 8.30
N TYR A 101 -14.26 -18.69 7.19
CA TYR A 101 -14.90 -19.86 6.63
C TYR A 101 -14.38 -20.12 5.21
N LYS A 102 -14.21 -21.40 4.87
CA LYS A 102 -13.75 -21.81 3.54
C LYS A 102 -14.86 -21.69 2.51
N ASP A 103 -14.67 -20.82 1.53
CA ASP A 103 -15.51 -20.78 0.32
C ASP A 103 -15.22 -22.03 -0.56
N PRO A 104 -16.24 -22.72 -1.10
CA PRO A 104 -16.03 -23.83 -2.03
C PRO A 104 -15.17 -23.48 -3.26
N ALA A 105 -15.18 -22.23 -3.70
CA ALA A 105 -14.35 -21.73 -4.79
C ALA A 105 -12.91 -21.42 -4.35
N HIS A 106 -12.60 -21.32 -3.05
CA HIS A 106 -11.25 -21.06 -2.57
C HIS A 106 -10.34 -22.28 -2.75
N SER A 107 -9.21 -22.05 -3.41
CA SER A 107 -8.15 -23.02 -3.65
C SER A 107 -6.81 -22.51 -3.11
N LEU A 108 -5.93 -23.44 -2.74
CA LEU A 108 -4.60 -23.09 -2.27
C LEU A 108 -3.72 -22.65 -3.44
N VAL A 109 -3.11 -21.47 -3.32
CA VAL A 109 -2.21 -20.90 -4.33
C VAL A 109 -0.76 -21.10 -3.88
N THR A 110 -0.02 -21.95 -4.60
CA THR A 110 1.40 -22.30 -4.30
C THR A 110 2.36 -21.99 -5.45
N HIS A 111 1.91 -21.21 -6.44
CA HIS A 111 2.69 -20.82 -7.61
C HIS A 111 2.99 -19.32 -7.62
N GLY A 112 3.80 -18.87 -8.57
CA GLY A 112 4.22 -17.47 -8.66
C GLY A 112 5.00 -17.02 -7.42
N VAL A 113 4.62 -15.89 -6.85
CA VAL A 113 5.28 -15.35 -5.64
C VAL A 113 5.03 -16.18 -4.38
N TYR A 114 3.97 -17.00 -4.34
CA TYR A 114 3.63 -17.86 -3.20
C TYR A 114 4.42 -19.18 -3.15
N ARG A 115 5.35 -19.40 -4.08
CA ARG A 115 6.21 -20.58 -4.09
C ARG A 115 7.43 -20.44 -3.16
N TYR A 116 7.82 -19.20 -2.85
CA TYR A 116 8.98 -18.85 -2.04
C TYR A 116 8.55 -18.46 -0.63
#